data_AF-A0A212FN95-F1
#
_entry.id   AF-A0A212FN95-F1
#
_cell.length_a   1.000
_cell.length_b   1.000
_cell.length_c   1.000
_cell.angle_alpha   90.00
_cell.angle_beta   90.00
_cell.angle_gamma   90.00
#
_symmetry.space_group_name_H-M   'P 1'
#
loop_
_entity.id
_entity.type
_entity.pdbx_description
1 polymer ?
#
loop_
_entity_poly.entity_id
_entity_poly.type
_entity_poly.pdbx_seq_one_letter_code
_entity_poly.pdbx_strand_id
1 'polypeptide(L)'
;MGDKEDVDTRLEFMSEYILKSLKLKIEKWTKFITGDERHLLYKFFDMPKFEVIVFRLNTSGLLTCSTTFPPISRGKMVYFLRNSDQKITQSNFRTTLTIGEMSGNVLMDLSVMADEVIGPLLCNPENQKGWPKIVKNDMKRHVNELRNLMHQLKGDMSSQIMLPMPEGVENIYHAEAKLKER
;
A
#
# COMPACT_ATOMS: atom_id res chain seq x y z
N MET A 1 36.25 -28.81 1.52
CA MET A 1 34.83 -28.69 1.18
C MET A 1 34.51 -27.23 1.41
N GLY A 2 34.55 -26.42 0.35
CA GLY A 2 34.44 -24.96 0.49
C GLY A 2 33.08 -24.59 1.07
N ASP A 3 33.08 -23.77 2.11
CA ASP A 3 31.89 -23.05 2.55
C ASP A 3 31.28 -22.41 1.30
N LYS A 4 30.10 -22.90 0.88
CA LYS A 4 29.21 -22.04 0.11
C LYS A 4 28.94 -20.86 1.04
N GLU A 5 29.39 -19.67 0.67
CA GLU A 5 28.90 -18.45 1.31
C GLU A 5 27.37 -18.59 1.41
N ASP A 6 26.86 -18.67 2.64
CA ASP A 6 25.44 -18.85 2.89
C ASP A 6 24.74 -17.61 2.37
N VAL A 7 24.17 -17.70 1.17
CA VAL A 7 23.55 -16.56 0.50
C VAL A 7 22.35 -16.15 1.32
N ASP A 8 22.33 -14.89 1.79
CA ASP A 8 21.25 -14.38 2.63
C ASP A 8 19.95 -14.27 1.83
N THR A 9 19.10 -15.29 1.97
CA THR A 9 17.83 -15.46 1.26
C THR A 9 16.86 -14.30 1.50
N ARG A 10 17.00 -13.55 2.61
CA ARG A 10 16.21 -12.35 2.87
C ARG A 10 16.54 -11.24 1.88
N LEU A 11 17.83 -11.06 1.58
CA LEU A 11 18.31 -10.03 0.66
C LEU A 11 17.89 -10.33 -0.76
N GLU A 12 18.02 -11.59 -1.19
CA GLU A 12 17.56 -12.03 -2.52
C GLU A 12 16.07 -11.73 -2.70
N PHE A 13 15.24 -12.17 -1.76
CA PHE A 13 13.80 -11.92 -1.77
C PHE A 13 13.49 -10.43 -1.87
N MET A 14 14.01 -9.61 -0.96
CA MET A 14 13.72 -8.17 -0.97
C MET A 14 14.20 -7.51 -2.25
N SER A 15 15.39 -7.86 -2.74
CA SER A 15 15.96 -7.30 -3.97
C SER A 15 15.10 -7.60 -5.19
N GLU A 16 14.58 -8.83 -5.32
CA GLU A 16 13.75 -9.24 -6.45
C GLU A 16 12.48 -8.39 -6.52
N TYR A 17 11.80 -8.21 -5.39
CA TYR A 17 10.61 -7.35 -5.30
C TYR A 17 10.96 -5.89 -5.62
N ILE A 18 11.99 -5.33 -4.98
CA ILE A 18 12.38 -3.92 -5.17
C ILE A 18 12.72 -3.65 -6.64
N LEU A 19 13.51 -4.51 -7.28
CA LEU A 19 13.93 -4.35 -8.66
C LEU A 19 12.75 -4.44 -9.63
N LYS A 20 11.85 -5.41 -9.44
CA LYS A 20 10.64 -5.57 -10.27
C LYS A 20 9.68 -4.38 -10.09
N SER A 21 9.37 -4.03 -8.84
CA SER A 21 8.39 -3.00 -8.50
C SER A 21 8.84 -1.60 -8.91
N LEU A 22 10.11 -1.26 -8.70
CA LEU A 22 10.68 0.05 -9.08
C LEU A 22 11.26 0.05 -10.51
N LYS A 23 11.16 -1.07 -11.25
CA LYS A 23 11.70 -1.25 -12.61
C LYS A 23 13.19 -0.89 -12.70
N LEU A 24 13.97 -1.37 -11.75
CA LEU A 24 15.40 -1.11 -11.64
C LEU A 24 16.22 -2.27 -12.19
N LYS A 25 17.43 -1.97 -12.67
CA LYS A 25 18.43 -2.98 -12.97
C LYS A 25 19.22 -3.36 -11.71
N ILE A 26 19.81 -4.57 -11.73
CA ILE A 26 20.52 -5.16 -10.58
C ILE A 26 21.63 -4.26 -10.03
N GLU A 27 22.29 -3.45 -10.87
CA GLU A 27 23.39 -2.58 -10.45
C GLU A 27 22.94 -1.53 -9.42
N LYS A 28 21.65 -1.14 -9.44
CA LYS A 28 21.08 -0.23 -8.43
C LYS A 28 21.03 -0.90 -7.05
N TRP A 29 20.66 -2.18 -7.00
CA TRP A 29 20.67 -2.97 -5.76
C TRP A 29 22.11 -3.23 -5.29
N THR A 30 23.00 -3.64 -6.20
CA THR A 30 24.43 -3.86 -5.87
C THR A 30 25.06 -2.61 -5.27
N LYS A 31 24.80 -1.44 -5.84
CA LYS A 31 25.28 -0.16 -5.28
C LYS A 31 24.69 0.15 -3.91
N PHE A 32 23.41 -0.15 -3.69
CA PHE A 32 22.77 0.04 -2.38
C PHE A 32 23.36 -0.89 -1.31
N ILE A 33 23.44 -2.20 -1.59
CA ILE A 33 23.87 -3.19 -0.59
C ILE A 33 25.37 -3.08 -0.25
N THR A 34 26.16 -2.47 -1.13
CA THR A 34 27.58 -2.17 -0.87
C THR A 34 27.78 -0.80 -0.20
N GLY A 35 26.75 0.05 -0.19
CA GLY A 35 26.82 1.40 0.36
C GLY A 35 26.53 1.48 1.86
N ASP A 36 26.66 2.70 2.38
CA ASP A 36 26.56 2.97 3.82
C ASP A 36 25.15 2.71 4.38
N GLU A 37 24.09 2.99 3.60
CA GLU A 37 22.70 2.87 4.06
C GLU A 37 22.26 1.42 4.33
N ARG A 38 23.03 0.40 3.88
CA ARG A 38 22.69 -1.02 4.13
C ARG A 38 22.52 -1.34 5.61
N HIS A 39 23.20 -0.60 6.49
CA HIS A 39 23.12 -0.82 7.93
C HIS A 39 21.69 -0.62 8.47
N LEU A 40 20.86 0.21 7.81
CA LEU A 40 19.45 0.39 8.17
C LEU A 40 18.63 -0.87 7.86
N LEU A 41 18.93 -1.56 6.76
CA LEU A 41 18.32 -2.84 6.40
C LEU A 41 18.63 -3.92 7.45
N TYR A 42 19.89 -4.06 7.86
CA TYR A 42 20.26 -5.01 8.90
C TYR A 42 19.67 -4.64 10.27
N LYS A 43 19.64 -3.34 10.62
CA LYS A 43 18.92 -2.86 11.81
C LYS A 43 17.44 -3.22 11.76
N PHE A 44 16.79 -3.07 10.61
CA PHE A 44 15.41 -3.47 10.41
C PHE A 44 15.23 -4.97 10.66
N PHE A 45 16.17 -5.83 10.23
CA PHE A 45 16.10 -7.26 10.55
C PHE A 45 16.27 -7.57 12.04
N ASP A 46 17.24 -6.94 12.69
CA ASP A 46 17.67 -7.30 14.05
C ASP A 46 16.91 -6.62 15.18
N MET A 47 16.28 -5.47 14.93
CA MET A 47 15.60 -4.68 15.95
C MET A 47 14.08 -4.64 15.69
N PRO A 48 13.27 -5.42 16.43
CA PRO A 48 11.82 -5.45 16.26
C PRO A 48 11.11 -4.10 16.35
N LYS A 49 11.70 -3.10 17.01
CA LYS A 49 11.17 -1.73 17.10
C LYS A 49 11.00 -1.02 15.75
N PHE A 50 11.68 -1.48 14.69
CA PHE A 50 11.49 -0.95 13.36
C PHE A 50 10.38 -1.74 12.66
N GLU A 51 9.19 -1.15 12.62
CA GLU A 51 7.98 -1.76 12.06
C GLU A 51 7.95 -1.73 10.53
N VAL A 52 8.69 -0.79 9.92
CA VAL A 52 8.71 -0.61 8.47
C VAL A 52 10.11 -0.29 7.97
N ILE A 53 10.41 -0.75 6.76
CA ILE A 53 11.50 -0.21 5.94
C ILE A 53 10.95 0.17 4.57
N VAL A 54 11.28 1.37 4.12
CA VAL A 54 10.81 1.97 2.86
C VAL A 54 11.99 2.16 1.93
N PHE A 55 11.86 1.69 0.70
CA PHE A 55 12.82 1.82 -0.39
C PHE A 55 12.28 2.76 -1.46
N ARG A 56 13.14 3.67 -1.92
CA ARG A 56 12.80 4.65 -2.97
C ARG A 56 14.04 5.09 -3.74
N LEU A 57 13.81 5.73 -4.89
CA LEU A 57 14.86 6.49 -5.54
C LEU A 57 14.91 7.91 -4.97
N ASN A 58 16.10 8.39 -4.63
CA ASN A 58 16.31 9.81 -4.33
C ASN A 58 16.32 10.65 -5.62
N THR A 59 16.46 11.97 -5.49
CA THR A 59 16.49 12.90 -6.63
C THR A 59 17.64 12.65 -7.60
N SER A 60 18.73 12.03 -7.15
CA SER A 60 19.87 11.61 -7.97
C SER A 60 19.68 10.22 -8.61
N GLY A 61 18.51 9.60 -8.44
CA GLY A 61 18.20 8.26 -8.96
C GLY A 61 18.97 7.14 -8.26
N LEU A 62 19.46 7.35 -7.05
CA LEU A 62 20.07 6.31 -6.21
C LEU A 62 18.99 5.64 -5.36
N LEU A 63 19.06 4.31 -5.24
CA LEU A 63 18.20 3.55 -4.34
C LEU A 63 18.63 3.84 -2.90
N THR A 64 17.70 4.30 -2.08
CA THR A 64 17.90 4.59 -0.66
C THR A 64 16.83 3.94 0.19
N CYS A 65 17.06 3.83 1.50
CA CYS A 65 16.08 3.29 2.44
C CYS A 65 15.89 4.13 3.72
N SER A 66 14.72 4.02 4.35
CA SER A 66 14.40 4.64 5.64
C SER A 66 13.48 3.74 6.48
N THR A 67 13.56 3.84 7.81
CA THR A 67 12.69 3.09 8.73
C THR A 67 11.37 3.78 9.06
N THR A 68 11.04 4.84 8.30
CA THR A 68 9.79 5.58 8.38
C THR A 68 9.38 6.01 6.98
N PHE A 69 8.08 6.24 6.78
CA PHE A 69 7.62 6.91 5.56
C PHE A 69 8.12 8.36 5.54
N PRO A 70 8.58 8.85 4.38
CA PRO A 70 8.97 10.24 4.25
C PRO A 70 7.73 11.15 4.31
N PRO A 71 7.85 12.39 4.83
CA PRO A 71 6.74 13.33 4.90
C PRO A 71 6.25 13.78 3.51
N ILE A 72 7.13 13.68 2.50
CA ILE A 72 6.82 14.02 1.12
C ILE A 72 7.22 12.83 0.24
N SER A 73 6.24 12.27 -0.47
CA SER A 73 6.47 11.31 -1.54
C SER A 73 6.51 12.06 -2.88
N ARG A 74 7.54 11.79 -3.69
CA ARG A 74 7.67 12.35 -5.06
C ARG A 74 7.74 11.27 -6.13
N GLY A 75 7.64 10.00 -5.74
CA GLY A 75 7.83 8.88 -6.64
C GLY A 75 7.38 7.58 -5.99
N LYS A 76 7.43 6.51 -6.79
CA LYS A 76 7.06 5.18 -6.33
C LYS A 76 7.99 4.72 -5.20
N MET A 77 7.41 4.09 -4.20
CA MET A 77 8.09 3.50 -3.05
C MET A 77 7.66 2.05 -2.88
N VAL A 78 8.58 1.22 -2.40
CA VAL A 78 8.32 -0.15 -1.96
C VAL A 78 8.59 -0.21 -0.48
N TYR A 79 7.72 -0.82 0.30
CA TYR A 79 7.91 -0.94 1.74
C TYR A 79 7.66 -2.36 2.23
N PHE A 80 8.31 -2.71 3.33
CA PHE A 80 8.14 -3.98 4.01
C PHE A 80 7.71 -3.68 5.44
N LEU A 81 6.49 -4.11 5.79
CA LEU A 81 5.94 -4.04 7.13
C LEU A 81 6.27 -5.32 7.89
N ARG A 82 6.58 -5.14 9.17
CA ARG A 82 6.78 -6.21 10.14
C ARG A 82 5.43 -6.61 10.73
N ASN A 83 5.12 -7.90 10.66
CA ASN A 83 3.90 -8.48 11.21
C ASN A 83 4.06 -9.05 12.63
N SER A 84 5.30 -9.07 13.16
CA SER A 84 5.59 -9.63 14.48
C SER A 84 6.79 -8.99 15.17
N ASP A 85 6.75 -8.98 16.51
CA ASP A 85 7.79 -8.42 17.39
C ASP A 85 9.01 -9.35 17.57
N GLN A 86 9.46 -10.00 16.50
CA GLN A 86 10.57 -10.94 16.50
C GLN A 86 11.63 -10.56 15.47
N LYS A 87 12.89 -10.94 15.64
CA LYS A 87 13.91 -10.69 14.60
C LYS A 87 13.51 -11.34 13.26
N ILE A 88 13.82 -10.67 12.15
CA ILE A 88 13.61 -11.21 10.81
C ILE A 88 14.83 -12.06 10.47
N THR A 89 14.62 -13.36 10.37
CA THR A 89 15.64 -14.38 10.10
C THR A 89 15.41 -14.99 8.72
N GLN A 90 16.40 -15.72 8.21
CA GLN A 90 16.28 -16.44 6.94
C GLN A 90 15.15 -17.49 6.94
N SER A 91 14.71 -17.97 8.12
CA SER A 91 13.65 -18.97 8.23
C SER A 91 12.24 -18.39 8.37
N ASN A 92 12.07 -17.13 8.79
CA ASN A 92 10.76 -16.56 9.08
C ASN A 92 10.33 -15.37 8.20
N PHE A 93 11.23 -14.79 7.39
CA PHE A 93 10.96 -13.52 6.71
C PHE A 93 9.70 -13.52 5.83
N ARG A 94 9.31 -14.67 5.27
CA ARG A 94 8.13 -14.81 4.40
C ARG A 94 6.80 -14.69 5.16
N THR A 95 6.77 -15.04 6.44
CA THR A 95 5.56 -14.95 7.28
C THR A 95 5.57 -13.71 8.15
N THR A 96 6.75 -13.18 8.48
CA THR A 96 6.90 -11.98 9.32
C THR A 96 6.84 -10.68 8.55
N LEU A 97 6.86 -10.69 7.22
CA LEU A 97 6.83 -9.49 6.39
C LEU A 97 5.58 -9.39 5.53
N THR A 98 4.99 -8.20 5.49
CA THR A 98 4.00 -7.79 4.49
C THR A 98 4.65 -6.79 3.54
N ILE A 99 4.56 -7.04 2.24
CA ILE A 99 5.11 -6.15 1.22
C ILE A 99 4.01 -5.20 0.76
N GLY A 100 4.37 -3.94 0.51
CA GLY A 100 3.47 -3.01 -0.14
C GLY A 100 4.19 -2.04 -1.07
N GLU A 101 3.39 -1.44 -1.96
CA GLU A 101 3.82 -0.41 -2.88
C GLU A 101 2.99 0.85 -2.66
N MET A 102 3.59 2.01 -2.92
CA MET A 102 2.91 3.29 -2.81
C MET A 102 3.41 4.21 -3.92
N SER A 103 2.52 4.96 -4.56
CA SER A 103 2.88 5.90 -5.59
C SER A 103 3.37 7.23 -5.01
N GLY A 104 3.78 8.14 -5.90
CA GLY A 104 4.08 9.53 -5.51
C GLY A 104 2.85 10.29 -5.02
N ASN A 105 1.65 9.86 -5.43
CA ASN A 105 0.38 10.51 -5.12
C ASN A 105 -0.46 9.62 -4.20
N VAL A 106 -0.03 9.56 -2.94
CA VAL A 106 -0.64 8.71 -1.90
C VAL A 106 -2.14 8.97 -1.72
N LEU A 107 -2.57 10.22 -1.86
CA LEU A 107 -3.96 10.59 -1.69
C LEU A 107 -4.84 10.03 -2.82
N MET A 108 -4.34 10.04 -4.06
CA MET A 108 -5.01 9.38 -5.17
C MET A 108 -5.03 7.86 -5.01
N ASP A 109 -3.93 7.25 -4.55
CA ASP A 109 -3.91 5.80 -4.25
C ASP A 109 -4.98 5.44 -3.21
N LEU A 110 -5.12 6.26 -2.16
CA LEU A 110 -6.13 6.06 -1.12
C LEU A 110 -7.56 6.26 -1.64
N SER A 111 -7.77 7.27 -2.50
CA SER A 111 -9.07 7.49 -3.15
C SER A 111 -9.48 6.27 -3.97
N VAL A 112 -8.58 5.73 -4.79
CA VAL A 112 -8.85 4.53 -5.59
C VAL A 112 -9.07 3.32 -4.68
N MET A 113 -8.28 3.17 -3.61
CA MET A 113 -8.45 2.08 -2.65
C MET A 113 -9.83 2.15 -1.95
N ALA A 114 -10.30 3.35 -1.59
CA ALA A 114 -11.60 3.54 -0.96
C ALA A 114 -12.74 3.09 -1.90
N ASP A 115 -12.66 3.47 -3.17
CA ASP A 115 -13.72 3.21 -4.16
C ASP A 115 -13.70 1.78 -4.69
N GLU A 116 -12.53 1.27 -5.05
CA GLU A 116 -12.36 0.01 -5.80
C GLU A 116 -12.10 -1.21 -4.90
N VAL A 117 -11.64 -1.00 -3.66
CA VAL A 117 -11.28 -2.09 -2.75
C VAL A 117 -12.13 -2.07 -1.48
N ILE A 118 -12.05 -1.00 -0.68
CA ILE A 118 -12.69 -0.92 0.63
C ILE A 118 -14.22 -0.96 0.48
N GLY A 119 -14.77 -0.17 -0.45
CA GLY A 119 -16.20 -0.13 -0.69
C GLY A 119 -16.77 -1.49 -1.09
N PRO A 120 -16.29 -2.14 -2.16
CA PRO A 120 -16.75 -3.47 -2.55
C PRO A 120 -16.53 -4.52 -1.46
N LEU A 121 -15.41 -4.45 -0.74
CA LEU A 121 -15.11 -5.40 0.34
C LEU A 121 -16.14 -5.31 1.48
N LEU A 122 -16.45 -4.09 1.93
CA LEU A 122 -17.26 -3.86 3.13
C LEU A 122 -18.77 -3.68 2.85
N CYS A 123 -19.15 -3.21 1.66
CA CYS A 123 -20.54 -2.87 1.33
C CYS A 123 -21.24 -3.90 0.43
N ASN A 124 -20.53 -4.90 -0.08
CA ASN A 124 -21.15 -5.99 -0.85
C ASN A 124 -22.04 -6.86 0.05
N PRO A 125 -23.35 -7.00 -0.26
CA PRO A 125 -24.27 -7.82 0.52
C PRO A 125 -23.82 -9.27 0.74
N GLU A 126 -23.09 -9.84 -0.22
CA GLU A 126 -22.56 -11.21 -0.13
C GLU A 126 -21.47 -11.34 0.93
N ASN A 127 -20.64 -10.31 1.09
CA ASN A 127 -19.59 -10.24 2.13
C ASN A 127 -20.18 -9.93 3.51
N GLN A 128 -21.42 -9.43 3.56
CA GLN A 128 -22.13 -9.08 4.79
C GLN A 128 -23.09 -10.19 5.26
N LYS A 129 -22.94 -11.43 4.80
CA LYS A 129 -23.74 -12.56 5.30
C LYS A 129 -23.48 -12.74 6.80
N GLY A 130 -24.55 -12.87 7.59
CA GLY A 130 -24.49 -12.96 9.05
C GLY A 130 -24.37 -11.63 9.80
N TRP A 131 -24.17 -10.49 9.12
CA TRP A 131 -24.12 -9.20 9.80
C TRP A 131 -25.52 -8.71 10.17
N PRO A 132 -25.73 -8.18 11.39
CA PRO A 132 -26.97 -7.50 11.75
C PRO A 132 -27.24 -6.31 10.82
N LYS A 133 -28.52 -6.01 10.54
CA LYS A 133 -28.92 -4.90 9.65
C LYS A 133 -28.31 -3.55 10.07
N ILE A 134 -28.22 -3.29 11.38
CA ILE A 134 -27.62 -2.07 11.91
C ILE A 134 -26.15 -1.94 11.52
N VAL A 135 -25.38 -3.03 11.61
CA VAL A 135 -23.95 -3.03 11.25
C VAL A 135 -23.79 -2.82 9.75
N LYS A 136 -24.63 -3.46 8.92
CA LYS A 136 -24.58 -3.26 7.46
C LYS A 136 -24.79 -1.79 7.07
N ASN A 137 -25.79 -1.15 7.68
CA ASN A 137 -26.11 0.25 7.40
C ASN A 137 -25.02 1.19 7.93
N ASP A 138 -24.49 0.91 9.11
CA ASP A 138 -23.42 1.69 9.73
C ASP A 138 -22.13 1.64 8.92
N MET A 139 -21.75 0.44 8.45
CA MET A 139 -20.59 0.25 7.57
C MET A 139 -20.75 0.97 6.24
N LYS A 140 -21.95 0.91 5.62
CA LYS A 140 -22.22 1.68 4.40
C LYS A 140 -22.06 3.19 4.62
N ARG A 141 -22.60 3.71 5.73
CA ARG A 141 -22.45 5.13 6.09
C ARG A 141 -20.97 5.52 6.21
N HIS A 142 -20.18 4.78 6.97
CA HIS A 142 -18.75 5.09 7.17
C HIS A 142 -17.91 4.99 5.89
N VAL A 143 -18.20 4.01 5.03
CA VAL A 143 -17.55 3.92 3.72
C VAL A 143 -17.93 5.12 2.85
N ASN A 144 -19.19 5.54 2.84
CA ASN A 144 -19.63 6.71 2.08
C ASN A 144 -19.01 8.02 2.62
N GLU A 145 -18.89 8.17 3.94
CA GLU A 145 -18.17 9.28 4.56
C GLU A 145 -16.70 9.34 4.10
N LEU A 146 -16.01 8.19 4.09
CA LEU A 146 -14.64 8.08 3.59
C LEU A 146 -14.54 8.49 2.12
N ARG A 147 -15.44 7.99 1.26
CA ARG A 147 -15.49 8.34 -0.17
C ARG A 147 -15.72 9.83 -0.37
N ASN A 148 -16.63 10.43 0.38
CA ASN A 148 -16.92 11.86 0.30
C ASN A 148 -15.69 12.70 0.68
N LEU A 149 -15.01 12.32 1.76
CA LEU A 149 -13.77 12.96 2.19
C LEU A 149 -12.68 12.84 1.11
N MET A 150 -12.50 11.66 0.50
CA MET A 150 -11.52 11.46 -0.57
C MET A 150 -11.84 12.32 -1.81
N HIS A 151 -13.11 12.43 -2.19
CA HIS A 151 -13.53 13.29 -3.30
C HIS A 151 -13.21 14.77 -3.03
N GLN A 152 -13.48 15.27 -1.83
CA GLN A 152 -13.17 16.64 -1.44
C GLN A 152 -11.65 16.90 -1.47
N LEU A 153 -10.86 16.04 -0.83
CA LEU A 153 -9.40 16.18 -0.80
C LEU A 153 -8.77 16.10 -2.20
N LYS A 154 -9.31 15.25 -3.07
CA LYS A 154 -8.90 15.18 -4.48
C LYS A 154 -9.17 16.50 -5.21
N GLY A 155 -10.33 17.10 -4.97
CA GLY A 155 -10.68 18.42 -5.50
C GLY A 155 -9.75 19.52 -5.00
N ASP A 156 -9.49 19.57 -3.70
CA ASP A 156 -8.59 20.57 -3.11
C ASP A 156 -7.18 20.47 -3.71
N MET A 157 -6.65 19.27 -3.90
CA MET A 157 -5.34 19.06 -4.53
C MET A 157 -5.30 19.47 -6.01
N SER A 158 -6.40 19.29 -6.74
CA SER A 158 -6.50 19.73 -8.15
C SER A 158 -6.98 21.17 -8.31
N SER A 159 -7.21 21.90 -7.20
CA SER A 159 -7.84 23.24 -7.20
C SER A 159 -9.20 23.27 -7.90
N GLN A 160 -9.97 22.19 -7.77
CA GLN A 160 -11.31 22.03 -8.34
C GLN A 160 -12.30 21.63 -7.25
N ILE A 161 -13.52 22.17 -7.29
CA ILE A 161 -14.57 21.72 -6.38
C ILE A 161 -15.15 20.42 -6.94
N MET A 162 -14.86 19.30 -6.29
CA MET A 162 -15.40 17.99 -6.61
C MET A 162 -16.58 17.68 -5.69
N LEU A 163 -17.77 17.58 -6.26
CA LEU A 163 -18.97 17.22 -5.51
C LEU A 163 -19.14 15.69 -5.51
N PRO A 164 -19.22 15.05 -4.33
CA PRO A 164 -19.53 13.63 -4.27
C PRO A 164 -20.96 13.39 -4.71
N MET A 165 -21.18 12.27 -5.41
CA MET A 165 -22.51 11.84 -5.80
C MET A 165 -23.31 11.42 -4.55
N PRO A 166 -24.58 11.84 -4.42
CA PRO A 166 -25.43 11.41 -3.32
C PRO A 166 -25.60 9.89 -3.26
N GLU A 167 -25.78 9.35 -2.06
CA GLU A 167 -26.06 7.93 -1.87
C GLU A 167 -27.36 7.52 -2.60
N GLY A 168 -27.31 6.41 -3.33
CA GLY A 168 -28.48 5.86 -3.99
C GLY A 168 -28.82 6.50 -5.34
N VAL A 169 -27.96 7.35 -5.91
CA VAL A 169 -28.12 7.84 -7.29
C VAL A 169 -28.19 6.67 -8.30
N GLU A 170 -27.47 5.58 -8.04
CA GLU A 170 -27.57 4.35 -8.82
C GLU A 170 -28.99 3.76 -8.86
N ASN A 171 -29.80 3.95 -7.81
CA ASN A 171 -31.20 3.54 -7.80
C ASN A 171 -32.05 4.36 -8.78
N ILE A 172 -31.69 5.62 -9.04
CA ILE A 172 -32.39 6.48 -10.01
C ILE A 172 -32.20 5.93 -11.41
N TYR A 173 -30.95 5.59 -11.79
CA TYR A 173 -30.65 4.98 -13.09
C TYR A 173 -31.32 3.62 -13.26
N HIS A 174 -31.33 2.79 -12.20
CA HIS A 174 -32.05 1.52 -12.24
C HIS A 174 -33.57 1.67 -12.36
N ALA A 175 -34.15 2.68 -11.71
CA ALA A 175 -35.58 2.99 -11.85
C ALA A 175 -35.91 3.48 -13.26
N GLU A 176 -35.08 4.34 -13.85
CA GLU A 176 -35.24 4.83 -15.22
C GLU A 176 -35.15 3.70 -16.26
N ALA A 177 -34.17 2.80 -16.13
CA ALA A 177 -34.02 1.65 -17.02
C ALA A 177 -35.27 0.74 -16.98
N LYS A 178 -35.79 0.44 -15.79
CA LYS A 178 -37.03 -0.34 -15.60
C LYS A 178 -38.28 0.34 -16.17
N LEU A 179 -38.29 1.67 -16.24
CA LEU A 179 -39.39 2.43 -16.86
C LEU A 179 -39.33 2.40 -18.40
N LYS A 180 -38.13 2.30 -18.99
CA LYS A 180 -37.93 2.19 -20.44
C LYS A 180 -38.19 0.78 -20.99
N GLU A 181 -38.17 -0.23 -20.13
CA GLU A 181 -38.50 -1.63 -20.46
C GLU A 181 -40.01 -1.95 -20.36
N ARG A 182 -40.84 -0.98 -19.97
CA ARG A 182 -42.30 -1.07 -19.93
C ARG A 182 -42.92 -0.32 -21.10
#